data_AF-A0A1G1C3I3-F1
#
_entry.id   AF-A0A1G1C3I3-F1
#
_cell.length_a   1.000
_cell.length_b   1.000
_cell.length_c   1.000
_cell.angle_alpha   90.00
_cell.angle_beta   90.00
_cell.angle_gamma   90.00
#
_symmetry.space_group_name_H-M   'P 1'
#
loop_
_entity.id
_entity.type
_entity.pdbx_description
1 polymer ?
#
loop_
_entity_poly.entity_id
_entity_poly.type
_entity_poly.pdbx_seq_one_letter_code
_entity_poly.pdbx_strand_id
1 'polypeptide(L)'
;MASVKTASSSPCKTRPRVGPELVFEVTQDADGGYVAECLTENIFTQGDTWPELRVNVTEAVGAQFFDRPKPRAIRLHLVRDEVLIPA
;
A
#
# COMPACT_ATOMS: atom_id res chain seq x y z
N MET A 1 -46.14 35.45 -4.18
CA MET A 1 -45.16 34.67 -3.39
C MET A 1 -43.86 34.65 -4.17
N ALA A 2 -42.79 35.09 -3.52
CA ALA A 2 -41.53 35.45 -4.16
C ALA A 2 -40.75 34.24 -4.70
N SER A 3 -40.12 34.45 -5.85
CA SER A 3 -39.10 33.59 -6.42
C SER A 3 -37.88 33.53 -5.50
N VAL A 4 -37.31 32.34 -5.33
CA VAL A 4 -35.90 32.19 -4.94
C VAL A 4 -35.24 31.30 -5.99
N LYS A 5 -34.59 31.94 -6.95
CA LYS A 5 -33.46 31.35 -7.68
C LYS A 5 -32.20 31.74 -6.89
N THR A 6 -31.55 30.77 -6.30
CA THR A 6 -30.15 30.91 -5.86
C THR A 6 -29.26 30.20 -6.86
N ALA A 7 -28.41 30.98 -7.49
CA ALA A 7 -27.31 30.52 -8.31
C ALA A 7 -26.07 30.27 -7.44
N SER A 8 -25.17 29.47 -8.00
CA SER A 8 -23.72 29.52 -7.81
C SER A 8 -23.12 28.87 -6.55
N SER A 9 -22.48 27.72 -6.75
CA SER A 9 -21.03 27.68 -6.52
C SER A 9 -20.37 26.72 -7.52
N SER A 10 -19.42 27.25 -8.28
CA SER A 10 -18.59 26.57 -9.28
C SER A 10 -17.65 25.52 -8.63
N PRO A 11 -17.06 24.60 -9.42
CA PRO A 11 -16.58 23.32 -8.93
C PRO A 11 -15.27 23.50 -8.19
N CYS A 12 -15.22 23.10 -6.91
CA CYS A 12 -13.95 22.85 -6.26
C CYS A 12 -13.26 21.73 -7.05
N LYS A 13 -12.21 22.07 -7.80
CA LYS A 13 -11.33 21.13 -8.49
C LYS A 13 -10.82 20.15 -7.43
N THR A 14 -11.43 18.97 -7.39
CA THR A 14 -11.03 17.91 -6.48
C THR A 14 -9.61 17.50 -6.85
N ARG A 15 -8.61 17.92 -6.06
CA ARG A 15 -7.36 17.15 -5.97
C ARG A 15 -7.80 15.71 -5.77
N PRO A 16 -7.32 14.73 -6.56
CA PRO A 16 -7.65 13.34 -6.29
C PRO A 16 -7.28 13.11 -4.84
N ARG A 17 -8.26 12.70 -4.02
CA ARG A 17 -8.01 12.35 -2.63
C ARG A 17 -7.05 11.18 -2.68
N VAL A 18 -5.77 11.49 -2.53
CA VAL A 18 -4.72 10.50 -2.55
C VAL A 18 -4.96 9.65 -1.31
N GLY A 19 -5.56 8.47 -1.49
CA GLY A 19 -5.62 7.47 -0.44
C GLY A 19 -4.19 7.17 0.04
N PRO A 20 -4.04 6.70 1.30
CA PRO A 20 -2.73 6.44 1.86
C PRO A 20 -1.96 5.45 0.97
N GLU A 21 -0.64 5.66 0.88
CA GLU A 21 0.27 4.69 0.29
C GLU A 21 0.79 3.81 1.43
N LEU A 22 0.69 2.49 1.27
CA LEU A 22 1.25 1.55 2.22
C LEU A 22 2.64 1.14 1.75
N VAL A 23 3.63 1.34 2.60
CA VAL A 23 5.00 0.89 2.37
C VAL A 23 5.22 -0.36 3.21
N PHE A 24 5.70 -1.41 2.55
CA PHE A 24 6.11 -2.65 3.18
C PHE A 24 7.61 -2.80 3.04
N GLU A 25 8.30 -3.05 4.15
CA GLU A 25 9.68 -3.52 4.14
C GLU A 25 9.67 -5.02 3.91
N VAL A 26 10.44 -5.49 2.93
CA VAL A 26 10.55 -6.90 2.61
C VAL A 26 11.96 -7.39 2.90
N THR A 27 12.03 -8.41 3.76
CA THR A 27 13.26 -9.12 4.09
C THR A 27 13.21 -10.50 3.47
N GLN A 28 14.32 -10.92 2.86
CA GLN A 28 14.48 -12.29 2.37
C GLN A 28 15.01 -13.16 3.51
N ASP A 29 14.34 -14.29 3.75
CA ASP A 29 14.76 -15.27 4.75
C ASP A 29 15.87 -16.18 4.21
N ALA A 30 16.63 -16.82 5.11
CA ALA A 30 17.74 -17.71 4.79
C ALA A 30 17.31 -18.91 3.95
N ASP A 31 16.06 -19.35 4.09
CA ASP A 31 15.47 -20.47 3.34
C ASP A 31 14.93 -20.05 1.96
N GLY A 32 15.09 -18.77 1.58
CA GLY A 32 14.69 -18.22 0.28
C GLY A 32 13.28 -17.66 0.22
N GLY A 33 12.52 -17.73 1.32
CA GLY A 33 11.22 -17.07 1.47
C GLY A 33 11.32 -15.56 1.66
N TYR A 34 10.16 -14.89 1.67
CA TYR A 34 10.05 -13.45 1.85
C TYR A 34 9.10 -13.13 3.00
N VAL A 35 9.46 -12.13 3.80
CA VAL A 35 8.63 -11.58 4.86
C VAL A 35 8.41 -10.11 4.58
N ALA A 36 7.15 -9.66 4.55
CA ALA A 36 6.77 -8.27 4.35
C ALA A 36 6.06 -7.69 5.58
N GLU A 37 6.61 -6.61 6.10
CA GLU A 37 6.09 -5.84 7.24
C GLU A 37 5.68 -4.44 6.79
N CYS A 38 4.47 -4.01 7.12
CA CYS A 38 4.02 -2.65 6.81
C CYS A 38 4.56 -1.64 7.83
N LEU A 39 5.12 -0.52 7.34
CA LEU A 39 5.68 0.54 8.19
C LEU A 39 4.61 1.45 8.81
N THR A 40 3.41 1.49 8.21
CA THR A 40 2.34 2.43 8.62
C THR A 40 1.26 1.74 9.46
N GLU A 41 0.98 0.48 9.14
CA GLU A 41 -0.11 -0.31 9.74
C GLU A 41 0.46 -1.61 10.30
N ASN A 42 -0.21 -2.21 11.28
CA ASN A 42 0.24 -3.45 11.88
C ASN A 42 -0.17 -4.67 11.01
N ILE A 43 0.36 -4.73 9.78
CA ILE A 43 0.12 -5.80 8.79
C ILE A 43 1.43 -6.54 8.55
N PHE A 44 1.40 -7.85 8.74
CA PHE A 44 2.53 -8.74 8.51
C PHE A 44 2.10 -9.87 7.58
N THR A 45 2.92 -10.18 6.60
CA THR A 45 2.68 -11.27 5.66
C THR A 45 4.00 -11.93 5.26
N GLN A 46 3.93 -13.16 4.78
CA GLN A 46 5.08 -13.89 4.28
C GLN A 46 4.68 -14.69 3.04
N GLY A 47 5.65 -15.16 2.27
CA GLY A 47 5.43 -16.07 1.15
C GLY A 47 6.73 -16.72 0.72
N ASP A 48 6.65 -17.96 0.24
CA ASP A 48 7.82 -18.73 -0.19
C ASP A 48 8.40 -18.17 -1.50
N THR A 49 7.55 -17.48 -2.28
CA THR A 49 7.95 -16.83 -3.53
C THR A 49 7.47 -15.38 -3.59
N TRP A 50 8.16 -14.57 -4.39
CA TRP A 50 7.77 -13.17 -4.59
C TRP A 50 6.33 -13.00 -5.15
N PRO A 51 5.85 -13.81 -6.12
CA PRO A 51 4.46 -13.76 -6.55
C PRO A 51 3.46 -14.07 -5.43
N GLU A 52 3.75 -15.08 -4.61
CA GLU A 52 2.91 -15.45 -3.46
C GLU A 52 2.85 -14.32 -2.42
N LEU A 53 4.00 -13.73 -2.09
CA LEU A 53 4.06 -12.58 -1.18
C LEU A 53 3.15 -11.44 -1.65
N ARG A 54 3.14 -11.13 -2.96
CA ARG A 54 2.28 -10.06 -3.51
C ARG A 54 0.79 -10.37 -3.34
N VAL A 55 0.40 -11.64 -3.52
CA VAL A 55 -0.99 -12.08 -3.30
C VAL A 55 -1.34 -11.92 -1.83
N ASN A 56 -0.51 -12.47 -0.95
CA ASN A 56 -0.73 -12.44 0.50
C ASN A 56 -0.80 -11.00 1.04
N VAL A 57 0.08 -10.10 0.59
CA VAL A 57 0.02 -8.67 0.93
C VAL A 57 -1.29 -8.03 0.47
N THR A 58 -1.71 -8.31 -0.77
CA THR A 58 -2.94 -7.73 -1.32
C THR A 58 -4.18 -8.20 -0.54
N GLU A 59 -4.22 -9.48 -0.17
CA GLU A 59 -5.30 -10.06 0.63
C GLU A 59 -5.31 -9.51 2.05
N ALA A 60 -4.16 -9.42 2.70
CA ALA A 60 -4.04 -8.88 4.06
C ALA A 60 -4.46 -7.40 4.12
N VAL A 61 -4.03 -6.59 3.15
CA VAL A 61 -4.51 -5.20 3.01
C VAL A 61 -6.02 -5.16 2.74
N GLY A 62 -6.53 -6.07 1.90
CA GLY A 62 -7.96 -6.20 1.64
C GLY A 62 -8.78 -6.48 2.90
N ALA A 63 -8.29 -7.37 3.76
CA ALA A 63 -8.91 -7.70 5.04
C ALA A 63 -8.83 -6.53 6.04
N GLN A 64 -7.67 -5.89 6.18
CA GLN A 64 -7.46 -4.78 7.11
C GLN A 64 -8.32 -3.55 6.78
N PHE A 65 -8.55 -3.31 5.48
CA PHE A 65 -9.33 -2.17 4.97
C PHE A 65 -10.73 -2.58 4.46
N PHE A 66 -11.28 -3.71 4.93
CA PHE A 66 -12.60 -4.19 4.49
C PHE A 66 -13.72 -3.16 4.76
N ASP A 67 -13.66 -2.46 5.90
CA ASP A 67 -14.63 -1.47 6.35
C ASP A 67 -14.15 -0.01 6.17
N ARG A 68 -12.96 0.18 5.60
CA ARG A 68 -12.25 1.46 5.52
C ARG A 68 -11.90 1.83 4.07
N PRO A 69 -11.61 3.11 3.78
CA PRO A 69 -11.14 3.51 2.46
C PRO A 69 -9.84 2.78 2.11
N LYS A 70 -9.83 2.06 0.98
CA LYS A 70 -8.65 1.33 0.52
C LYS A 70 -7.47 2.27 0.22
N PRO A 71 -6.23 1.83 0.46
CA PRO A 71 -5.04 2.58 0.10
C PRO A 71 -4.97 2.77 -1.43
N ARG A 72 -4.29 3.83 -1.86
CA ARG A 72 -4.14 4.12 -3.31
C ARG A 72 -3.12 3.21 -3.97
N ALA A 73 -2.07 2.85 -3.24
CA ALA A 73 -0.95 2.06 -3.75
C ALA A 73 -0.32 1.27 -2.60
N ILE A 74 0.28 0.14 -2.97
CA ILE A 74 1.10 -0.71 -2.10
C ILE A 74 2.50 -0.71 -2.71
N ARG A 75 3.51 -0.36 -1.90
CA ARG A 75 4.91 -0.34 -2.29
C ARG A 75 5.67 -1.38 -1.48
N LEU A 76 6.15 -2.41 -2.15
CA LEU A 76 7.05 -3.41 -1.56
C LEU A 76 8.49 -2.92 -1.71
N HIS A 77 9.18 -2.72 -0.60
CA HIS A 77 10.57 -2.27 -0.52
C HIS A 77 11.46 -3.47 -0.18
N LEU A 78 12.02 -4.09 -1.22
CA LEU A 78 13.03 -5.14 -1.09
C LEU A 78 14.39 -4.52 -1.42
N VAL A 79 15.26 -4.39 -0.43
CA VAL A 79 16.66 -3.97 -0.62
C VAL A 79 17.54 -5.20 -0.52
N ARG A 80 18.46 -5.33 -1.47
CA ARG A 80 19.45 -6.40 -1.49
C ARG A 80 20.82 -5.78 -1.30
N ASP A 81 21.37 -5.92 -0.11
CA ASP A 81 22.71 -5.44 0.21
C ASP A 81 23.75 -6.51 -0.14
N GLU A 82 24.67 -6.18 -1.03
CA GLU A 82 25.76 -7.08 -1.45
C GLU A 82 27.11 -6.42 -1.17
N VAL A 83 28.00 -7.18 -0.54
CA VAL A 83 29.41 -6.77 -0.34
C VAL A 83 30.26 -7.61 -1.28
N LEU A 84 30.85 -6.97 -2.28
CA LEU A 84 31.77 -7.59 -3.22
C LEU A 84 33.20 -7.25 -2.83
N ILE A 85 34.07 -8.25 -2.76
CA ILE A 85 35.50 -8.05 -2.61
C ILE A 85 36.11 -8.03 -4.02
N PRO A 86 36.68 -6.89 -4.48
CA PRO A 86 37.34 -6.84 -5.78
C PRO A 86 38.59 -7.73 -5.76
N ALA A 87 38.79 -8.48 -6.84
CA ALA A 87 39.96 -9.35 -7.06
C ALA A 87 41.24 -8.55 -7.35
#